data_AF-A0A4Z0P604-F1
#
_entry.id   AF-A0A4Z0P604-F1
#
_cell.length_a   1.000
_cell.length_b   1.000
_cell.length_c   1.000
_cell.angle_alpha   90.00
_cell.angle_beta   90.00
_cell.angle_gamma   90.00
#
_symmetry.space_group_name_H-M   'P 1'
#
loop_
_entity.id
_entity.type
_entity.pdbx_description
1 polymer ?
#
loop_
_entity_poly.entity_id
_entity_poly.type
_entity_poly.pdbx_seq_one_letter_code
_entity_poly.pdbx_strand_id
1 'polypeptide(L)'
;MSDVTNLMITFSSSEDEVGIIKSLREYKHRGLSFHIVSVEDEQLPKGWYGGSKNLECSILIGAYNHLHLKSLIEFMRAMEWENPEDVQLIVLKQWESKFRIIDVFPEEQ
;
A
#
# COMPACT_ATOMS: atom_id res chain seq x y z
N MET A 1 9.81 -3.41 22.25
CA MET A 1 9.43 -1.99 22.08
C MET A 1 8.65 -1.89 20.78
N SER A 2 7.56 -1.13 20.72
CA SER A 2 6.78 -0.95 19.47
C SER A 2 7.61 -0.14 18.48
N ASP A 3 7.67 -0.58 17.23
CA ASP A 3 8.31 0.11 16.09
C ASP A 3 7.31 0.11 14.94
N VAL A 4 6.55 1.20 14.83
CA VAL A 4 5.39 1.29 13.95
C VAL A 4 5.78 1.93 12.62
N THR A 5 5.42 1.26 11.52
CA THR A 5 5.46 1.81 10.16
C THR A 5 4.05 2.04 9.68
N ASN A 6 3.71 3.30 9.38
CA ASN A 6 2.51 3.65 8.64
C ASN A 6 2.80 3.50 7.14
N LEU A 7 1.87 2.91 6.42
CA LEU A 7 2.00 2.52 5.03
C LEU A 7 0.78 3.00 4.25
N MET A 8 1.02 3.58 3.09
CA MET A 8 0.02 3.72 2.03
C MET A 8 0.58 3.11 0.75
N ILE A 9 -0.22 2.32 0.05
CA ILE A 9 0.07 1.83 -1.30
C ILE A 9 -0.89 2.56 -2.23
N THR A 10 -0.36 3.22 -3.25
CA THR A 10 -1.16 3.87 -4.27
C THR A 10 -0.86 3.27 -5.63
N PHE A 11 -1.88 3.10 -6.45
CA PHE A 11 -1.78 2.60 -7.83
C PHE A 11 -2.95 3.10 -8.67
N SER A 12 -2.89 2.87 -9.99
CA SER A 12 -3.94 3.30 -10.92
C SER A 12 -5.29 2.67 -10.57
N SER A 13 -6.37 3.45 -10.68
CA SER A 13 -7.73 2.93 -10.53
C SER A 13 -8.16 1.99 -11.65
N SER A 14 -7.35 1.79 -12.69
CA SER A 14 -7.59 0.80 -13.74
C SER A 14 -7.21 -0.62 -13.33
N GLU A 15 -6.38 -0.79 -12.31
CA GLU A 15 -5.96 -2.10 -11.81
C GLU A 15 -7.10 -2.88 -11.16
N ASP A 16 -6.98 -4.22 -11.12
CA ASP A 16 -7.84 -5.08 -10.29
C ASP A 16 -7.45 -4.96 -8.80
N GLU A 17 -7.99 -3.93 -8.13
CA GLU A 17 -7.76 -3.69 -6.70
C GLU A 17 -8.09 -4.92 -5.83
N VAL A 18 -9.15 -5.66 -6.15
CA VAL A 18 -9.54 -6.85 -5.36
C VAL A 18 -8.51 -7.96 -5.52
N GLY A 19 -8.03 -8.18 -6.74
CA GLY A 19 -6.93 -9.07 -7.06
C GLY A 19 -5.64 -8.69 -6.34
N ILE A 20 -5.27 -7.41 -6.37
CA ILE A 20 -4.08 -6.88 -5.69
C ILE A 20 -4.15 -7.08 -4.19
N ILE A 21 -5.27 -6.72 -3.54
CA ILE A 21 -5.45 -6.92 -2.09
C ILE A 21 -5.35 -8.42 -1.75
N LYS A 22 -5.91 -9.30 -2.58
CA LYS A 22 -5.81 -10.74 -2.39
C LYS A 22 -4.35 -11.21 -2.47
N SER A 23 -3.60 -10.77 -3.48
CA SER A 23 -2.18 -11.08 -3.62
C SER A 23 -1.35 -10.53 -2.46
N LEU A 24 -1.60 -9.30 -2.02
CA LEU A 24 -0.95 -8.70 -0.85
C LEU A 24 -1.19 -9.51 0.43
N ARG A 25 -2.36 -10.13 0.61
CA ARG A 25 -2.64 -11.00 1.77
C ARG A 25 -1.78 -12.25 1.83
N GLU A 26 -1.17 -12.66 0.72
CA GLU A 26 -0.25 -13.79 0.67
C GLU A 26 1.12 -13.45 1.28
N TYR A 27 1.49 -12.17 1.29
CA TYR A 27 2.69 -11.70 1.99
C TYR A 27 2.59 -12.04 3.49
N LYS A 28 3.64 -12.68 4.03
CA LYS A 28 3.71 -13.08 5.44
C LYS A 28 4.52 -12.08 6.23
N HIS A 29 3.82 -11.26 7.00
CA HIS A 29 4.43 -10.38 7.99
C HIS A 29 4.46 -11.06 9.36
N ARG A 30 5.66 -11.46 9.81
CA ARG A 30 5.88 -12.15 11.11
C ARG A 30 5.01 -13.41 11.29
N GLY A 31 4.80 -14.16 10.22
CA GLY A 31 3.99 -15.39 10.22
C GLY A 31 2.48 -15.16 10.12
N LEU A 32 2.02 -13.91 10.10
CA LEU A 32 0.62 -13.54 9.88
C LEU A 32 0.42 -13.07 8.44
N SER A 33 -0.79 -13.25 7.92
CA SER A 33 -1.17 -12.66 6.64
C SER A 33 -1.14 -11.14 6.73
N PHE A 34 -0.58 -10.51 5.71
CA PHE A 34 -0.53 -9.06 5.62
C PHE A 34 -1.93 -8.51 5.37
N HIS A 35 -2.42 -7.69 6.30
CA HIS A 35 -3.74 -7.09 6.22
C HIS A 35 -3.60 -5.61 5.89
N ILE A 36 -4.20 -5.19 4.78
CA ILE A 36 -4.25 -3.81 4.31
C ILE A 36 -5.69 -3.52 3.85
N VAL A 37 -6.14 -2.28 4.00
CA VAL A 37 -7.53 -1.88 3.78
C VAL A 37 -7.60 -0.81 2.69
N SER A 38 -8.52 -0.94 1.75
CA SER A 38 -8.80 0.10 0.76
C SER A 38 -9.57 1.25 1.40
N VAL A 39 -9.33 2.48 0.95
CA VAL A 39 -10.16 3.63 1.34
C VAL A 39 -11.60 3.53 0.81
N GLU A 40 -11.86 2.63 -0.14
CA GLU A 40 -13.20 2.31 -0.68
C GLU A 40 -13.77 1.00 -0.10
N ASP A 41 -13.18 0.45 0.98
CA ASP A 41 -13.68 -0.78 1.63
C ASP A 41 -15.16 -0.61 2.05
N GLU A 42 -16.01 -1.61 1.76
CA GLU A 42 -17.45 -1.56 2.02
C GLU A 42 -17.80 -1.41 3.50
N GLN A 43 -16.87 -1.72 4.42
CA GLN A 43 -17.05 -1.52 5.85
C GLN A 43 -16.82 -0.06 6.29
N LEU A 44 -16.24 0.77 5.42
CA LEU A 44 -16.07 2.20 5.64
C LEU A 44 -17.29 2.99 5.14
N PRO A 45 -17.55 4.19 5.68
CA PRO A 45 -18.54 5.09 5.10
C PRO A 45 -18.22 5.40 3.63
N LYS A 46 -19.24 5.47 2.78
CA LYS A 46 -19.05 5.88 1.38
C LYS A 46 -18.52 7.32 1.31
N GLY A 47 -17.47 7.54 0.52
CA GLY A 47 -16.82 8.85 0.43
C GLY A 47 -16.24 9.30 1.78
N TRP A 48 -15.61 8.38 2.52
CA TRP A 48 -14.90 8.67 3.78
C TRP A 48 -13.60 9.49 3.59
N TYR A 49 -13.50 10.19 2.47
CA TYR A 49 -12.44 11.13 2.12
C TYR A 49 -13.05 12.47 1.70
N GLY A 50 -12.27 13.54 1.84
CA GLY A 50 -12.70 14.89 1.47
C GLY A 50 -12.59 15.17 -0.03
N GLY A 51 -13.28 16.22 -0.48
CA GLY A 51 -13.24 16.68 -1.87
C GLY A 51 -14.63 16.87 -2.46
N SER A 52 -14.69 17.23 -3.75
CA SER A 52 -15.94 17.36 -4.50
C SER A 52 -16.17 16.23 -5.50
N LYS A 53 -15.27 15.23 -5.54
CA LYS A 53 -15.21 14.14 -6.51
C LYS A 53 -14.68 12.87 -5.85
N ASN A 54 -14.89 11.74 -6.52
CA ASN A 54 -14.28 10.47 -6.16
C ASN A 54 -12.78 10.50 -6.45
N LEU A 55 -12.02 9.65 -5.77
CA LEU A 55 -10.61 9.45 -6.08
C LEU A 55 -10.47 8.78 -7.46
N GLU A 56 -9.52 9.27 -8.26
CA GLU A 56 -9.13 8.67 -9.55
C GLU A 56 -7.85 7.83 -9.39
N CYS A 57 -7.69 7.21 -8.22
CA CYS A 57 -6.60 6.29 -7.90
C CYS A 57 -7.05 5.35 -6.77
N SER A 58 -6.40 4.20 -6.68
CA SER A 58 -6.58 3.27 -5.57
C SER A 58 -5.61 3.61 -4.44
N ILE A 59 -6.11 3.61 -3.20
CA ILE A 59 -5.31 3.86 -2.00
C ILE A 59 -5.59 2.75 -0.99
N LEU A 60 -4.55 2.01 -0.63
CA LEU A 60 -4.57 1.03 0.44
C LEU A 60 -3.77 1.55 1.63
N ILE A 61 -4.32 1.44 2.84
CA ILE A 61 -3.72 1.98 4.07
C ILE A 61 -3.52 0.90 5.14
N GLY A 62 -2.45 1.01 5.91
CA GLY A 62 -2.14 0.10 7.01
C GLY A 62 -1.08 0.61 7.96
N ALA A 63 -1.03 0.05 9.17
CA ALA A 63 -0.01 0.33 10.17
C ALA A 63 0.50 -0.97 10.79
N TYR A 64 1.82 -1.13 10.84
CA TYR A 64 2.45 -2.42 11.17
C TYR A 64 3.60 -2.25 12.15
N ASN A 65 3.68 -3.13 13.14
CA ASN A 65 4.86 -3.22 13.99
C ASN A 65 5.96 -4.06 13.32
N HIS A 66 7.19 -3.53 13.30
CA HIS A 66 8.40 -4.16 12.78
C HIS A 66 8.32 -4.59 11.30
N LEU A 67 7.66 -3.77 10.45
CA LEU A 67 7.52 -4.08 9.02
C LEU A 67 8.86 -4.13 8.30
N HIS A 68 9.17 -5.27 7.68
CA HIS A 68 10.39 -5.43 6.89
C HIS A 68 10.20 -4.88 5.47
N LEU A 69 10.30 -3.55 5.36
CA LEU A 69 9.96 -2.79 4.14
C LEU A 69 10.60 -3.32 2.86
N LYS A 70 11.88 -3.70 2.91
CA LYS A 70 12.59 -4.27 1.75
C LYS A 70 11.94 -5.57 1.25
N SER A 71 11.50 -6.43 2.16
CA SER A 71 10.87 -7.70 1.80
C SER A 71 9.47 -7.48 1.23
N LEU A 72 8.73 -6.49 1.73
CA LEU A 72 7.46 -6.09 1.15
C LEU A 72 7.64 -5.57 -0.29
N ILE A 73 8.64 -4.70 -0.52
CA ILE A 73 8.94 -4.18 -1.86
C ILE A 73 9.33 -5.31 -2.82
N GLU A 74 10.19 -6.23 -2.39
CA GLU A 74 10.57 -7.41 -3.18
C GLU A 74 9.36 -8.29 -3.51
N PHE A 75 8.44 -8.48 -2.56
CA PHE A 75 7.19 -9.19 -2.78
C PHE A 75 6.30 -8.47 -3.81
N MET A 76 6.09 -7.16 -3.64
CA MET A 76 5.29 -6.35 -4.57
C MET A 76 5.88 -6.36 -5.98
N ARG A 77 7.21 -6.34 -6.13
CA ARG A 77 7.88 -6.46 -7.44
C ARG A 77 7.68 -7.79 -8.13
N ALA A 78 7.37 -8.84 -7.38
CA ALA A 78 7.10 -10.18 -7.91
C ALA A 78 5.60 -10.41 -8.20
N MET A 79 4.72 -9.49 -7.80
CA MET A 79 3.31 -9.53 -8.16
C MET A 79 3.12 -9.11 -9.62
N GLU A 80 2.02 -9.57 -10.21
CA GLU A 80 1.55 -9.07 -11.50
C GLU A 80 0.84 -7.73 -11.28
N TRP A 81 1.30 -6.70 -11.98
CA TRP A 81 0.70 -5.36 -12.05
C TRP A 81 0.45 -5.03 -13.52
N GLU A 82 -0.67 -4.39 -13.83
CA GLU A 82 -0.96 -3.96 -15.20
C GLU A 82 -0.12 -2.73 -15.59
N ASN A 83 0.06 -1.79 -14.65
CA ASN A 83 0.75 -0.51 -14.78
C ASN A 83 1.73 -0.36 -13.59
N PRO A 84 2.83 -1.13 -13.56
CA PRO A 84 3.79 -1.10 -12.46
C PRO A 84 4.38 0.30 -12.19
N GLU A 85 4.49 1.15 -13.19
CA GLU A 85 4.96 2.54 -13.10
C GLU A 85 4.09 3.44 -12.20
N ASP A 86 2.81 3.09 -12.03
CA ASP A 86 1.86 3.85 -11.20
C ASP A 86 1.91 3.41 -9.72
N VAL A 87 2.67 2.37 -9.40
CA VAL A 87 2.71 1.76 -8.07
C VAL A 87 3.70 2.50 -7.17
N GLN A 88 3.17 3.17 -6.14
CA GLN A 88 3.98 3.88 -5.15
C GLN A 88 3.73 3.35 -3.75
N LEU A 89 4.80 3.35 -2.96
CA LEU A 89 4.77 3.01 -1.55
C LEU A 89 5.13 4.23 -0.71
N ILE A 90 4.16 4.74 0.05
CA ILE A 90 4.33 5.92 0.89
C ILE A 90 4.45 5.47 2.35
N VAL A 91 5.57 5.80 3.00
CA VAL A 91 5.90 5.30 4.34
C VAL A 91 6.20 6.41 5.32
N LEU A 92 5.78 6.22 6.57
CA LEU A 92 6.20 7.02 7.71
C LEU A 92 6.59 6.07 8.86
N LYS A 93 7.89 5.98 9.15
CA LYS A 93 8.36 5.18 10.29
C LYS A 93 8.14 5.92 11.61
N GLN A 94 8.26 5.18 12.71
CA GLN A 94 8.16 5.74 14.04
C GLN A 94 9.15 6.90 14.22
N TRP A 95 8.66 8.00 14.80
CA TRP A 95 9.43 9.23 15.07
C TRP A 95 9.89 10.02 13.84
N GLU A 96 9.53 9.60 12.63
CA GLU A 96 9.77 10.42 11.44
C GLU A 96 8.78 11.59 11.38
N SER A 97 9.23 12.71 10.83
CA SER A 97 8.42 13.94 10.75
C SER A 97 7.59 14.05 9.47
N LYS A 98 7.91 13.25 8.44
CA LYS A 98 7.27 13.33 7.12
C LYS A 98 7.26 11.98 6.43
N PHE A 99 6.24 11.76 5.62
CA PHE A 99 6.19 10.62 4.73
C PHE A 99 7.32 10.67 3.70
N ARG A 100 7.74 9.48 3.27
CA ARG A 100 8.67 9.27 2.17
C ARG A 100 7.97 8.45 1.10
N ILE A 101 8.17 8.82 -0.15
CA ILE A 101 7.69 8.05 -1.29
C ILE A 101 8.82 7.11 -1.71
N ILE A 102 8.47 5.85 -1.90
CA ILE A 102 9.34 4.82 -2.45
C ILE A 102 8.70 4.37 -3.75
N ASP A 103 9.43 4.57 -4.83
CA ASP A 103 9.10 3.99 -6.12
C ASP A 103 9.36 2.48 -6.08
N VAL A 104 8.30 1.70 -6.30
CA VAL A 104 8.40 0.24 -6.29
C VAL A 104 9.10 -0.24 -7.55
N PHE A 105 8.90 0.43 -8.69
CA PHE A 105 9.43 0.06 -10.01
C PHE A 105 10.19 1.25 -10.62
N PRO A 106 11.38 1.57 -10.07
CA PRO A 106 12.15 2.71 -10.56
C PRO A 106 12.54 2.51 -12.03
N GLU A 107 12.39 3.56 -12.84
CA GLU A 107 12.93 3.61 -14.20
C GLU A 107 14.45 3.32 -14.14
N GLU A 108 14.95 2.42 -15.01
CA GLU A 108 16.39 2.23 -15.16
C GLU A 108 17.01 3.55 -15.66
N GLN A 109 17.91 4.12 -14.85
CA GLN A 109 18.66 5.35 -15.19
C GLN A 109 19.79 5.08 -16.19
#